data_AF-A0AAD6YTL6-F1
#
_entry.id   AF-A0AAD6YTL6-F1
#
_cell.length_a   1.000
_cell.length_b   1.000
_cell.length_c   1.000
_cell.angle_alpha   90.00
_cell.angle_beta   90.00
_cell.angle_gamma   90.00
#
_symmetry.space_group_name_H-M   'P 1'
#
loop_
_entity.id
_entity.type
_entity.pdbx_description
1 polymer ?
#
loop_
_entity_poly.entity_id
_entity_poly.type
_entity_poly.pdbx_seq_one_letter_code
_entity_poly.pdbx_strand_id
1 'polypeptide(L)'
;MLNLLVAFQTFFLAVTRLGAVPRKATFIKFPSCNTTITWSCSPLLFYRRSTGLYPSPTMSQVVTVRANREIKVPTGLFINNEFVPSVDSSELIHAVNPFTEEVICSVVAVAAARKAFNTTWGKNVTGFERARLIHKLADLIEQNAQELAELEALNNGKPVKIARDFDIGDSVQCLRYYAGWADKIAGETLEVDNKTKFAFTRHEPIGVCGQIIPWNYPIVAPALAMGCTIVMKPSELTPLTALVTGFPPGVVNTVPSLGPVGGAALSAHPDVDKVAFTGSTITGRKIMEAAAKSNLKKVSLELGGKSPHLVFESCDLEQAANWAALGICYNSGQDCTAGSRVYVQDSIHDKFVKILVSKVNELPFGNGLDEKISAGPLVSKGQYDRVWGFIESGKQEGAKVAVGGTKRSGKGFFVDPTIFTDIRPDMKIVKEEIFGPVLAVGIFKTEEEAINLANDTSYGLGAGLHSNDANQCMRVASALEAGTVNQYNTLVTNVPFGGKKQSVNTSVKAVHWNFGEKLDWPL
;
A
#
# COMPACT_ATOMS: atom_id res chain seq x y z
N MET A 1 -3.42 -2.09 6.29
CA MET A 1 -2.29 -2.86 5.74
C MET A 1 -2.54 -3.31 4.28
N LEU A 2 -3.62 -2.85 3.60
CA LEU A 2 -3.45 -2.05 2.38
C LEU A 2 -3.20 -0.61 2.79
N ASN A 3 -2.79 0.22 1.84
CA ASN A 3 -2.43 1.64 1.91
C ASN A 3 -0.93 1.88 1.81
N LEU A 4 -0.62 3.03 1.21
CA LEU A 4 0.68 3.65 0.97
C LEU A 4 1.39 3.26 -0.30
N LEU A 5 1.79 4.26 -1.11
CA LEU A 5 3.12 4.48 -1.71
C LEU A 5 3.21 5.98 -1.87
N VAL A 6 3.80 6.65 -0.89
CA VAL A 6 4.04 8.09 -1.05
C VAL A 6 5.25 8.49 -0.24
N ALA A 7 6.37 8.60 -0.91
CA ALA A 7 7.42 9.53 -0.55
C ALA A 7 8.11 9.85 -1.88
N PHE A 8 8.06 11.09 -2.37
CA PHE A 8 9.11 12.09 -2.17
C PHE A 8 8.64 13.41 -2.76
N GLN A 9 8.98 14.52 -2.11
CA GLN A 9 9.45 15.77 -2.74
C GLN A 9 9.70 16.89 -1.72
N THR A 10 9.29 16.72 -0.46
CA THR A 10 9.08 17.88 0.41
C THR A 10 10.35 18.59 0.86
N PHE A 11 11.48 17.90 0.89
CA PHE A 11 12.75 18.58 1.20
C PHE A 11 13.30 19.35 -0.01
N PHE A 12 13.06 18.90 -1.24
CA PHE A 12 13.53 19.58 -2.45
C PHE A 12 12.63 20.75 -2.86
N LEU A 13 11.30 20.61 -2.75
CA LEU A 13 10.36 21.69 -3.05
C LEU A 13 10.37 22.82 -2.02
N ALA A 14 10.63 22.53 -0.75
CA ALA A 14 10.82 23.57 0.27
C ALA A 14 12.06 24.44 -0.03
N VAL A 15 13.11 23.84 -0.62
CA VAL A 15 14.33 24.56 -1.02
C VAL A 15 14.13 25.34 -2.32
N THR A 16 13.30 24.89 -3.26
CA THR A 16 13.03 25.62 -4.52
C THR A 16 11.94 26.70 -4.42
N ARG A 17 10.96 26.58 -3.51
CA ARG A 17 9.90 27.60 -3.33
C ARG A 17 10.29 28.81 -2.46
N LEU A 18 11.37 28.73 -1.66
CA LEU A 18 11.84 29.85 -0.82
C LEU A 18 12.79 30.83 -1.56
N GLY A 19 12.59 30.99 -2.86
CA GLY A 19 13.29 31.96 -3.70
C GLY A 19 12.67 33.37 -3.67
N ALA A 20 12.39 33.95 -2.50
CA ALA A 20 12.16 35.40 -2.36
C ALA A 20 12.13 35.81 -0.88
N VAL A 21 13.14 36.55 -0.43
CA VAL A 21 13.12 37.29 0.84
C VAL A 21 12.63 38.70 0.54
N PRO A 22 11.54 39.21 1.15
CA PRO A 22 11.33 40.64 1.21
C PRO A 22 12.28 41.21 2.28
N ARG A 23 13.30 41.94 1.84
CA ARG A 23 14.09 42.80 2.72
C ARG A 23 13.20 43.95 3.21
N LYS A 24 12.88 43.98 4.51
CA LYS A 24 12.79 45.20 5.32
C LYS A 24 12.51 44.83 6.78
N ALA A 25 13.48 45.13 7.65
CA ALA A 25 13.28 45.15 9.09
C ALA A 25 12.70 46.52 9.47
N THR A 26 11.56 46.53 10.13
CA THR A 26 11.01 47.73 10.78
C THR A 26 11.28 47.62 12.27
N PHE A 27 12.10 48.53 12.80
CA PHE A 27 12.32 48.63 14.24
C PHE A 27 11.12 49.34 14.88
N ILE A 28 10.52 48.72 15.89
CA ILE A 28 9.58 49.40 16.80
C ILE A 28 10.27 49.50 18.17
N LYS A 29 10.49 50.74 18.60
CA LYS A 29 11.06 51.11 19.91
C LYS A 29 9.88 51.45 20.82
N PHE A 30 9.75 50.80 21.98
CA PHE A 30 8.92 51.30 23.08
C PHE A 30 9.80 51.69 24.27
N PRO A 31 9.57 52.85 24.89
CA PRO A 31 10.37 53.37 26.00
C PRO A 31 9.88 52.82 27.35
N SER A 32 10.78 52.82 28.33
CA SER A 32 10.57 52.65 29.78
C SER A 32 10.56 51.23 30.38
N CYS A 33 11.76 50.66 30.57
CA CYS A 33 12.14 50.08 31.86
C CYS A 33 13.67 49.89 31.92
N ASN A 34 14.33 50.62 32.82
CA ASN A 34 15.77 50.56 33.09
C ASN A 34 16.05 49.50 34.14
N THR A 35 16.20 48.23 33.75
CA THR A 35 16.85 47.23 34.61
C THR A 35 17.50 46.14 33.75
N THR A 36 18.84 46.13 33.73
CA THR A 36 19.64 45.10 33.08
C THR A 36 20.09 44.11 34.14
N ILE A 37 19.50 42.90 34.16
CA ILE A 37 20.02 41.76 34.92
C ILE A 37 20.69 40.83 33.91
N THR A 38 22.01 40.71 34.00
CA THR A 38 22.83 39.81 33.20
C THR A 38 22.84 38.41 33.80
N TRP A 39 22.30 37.43 33.07
CA TRP A 39 22.60 36.01 33.28
C TRP A 39 23.53 35.53 32.17
N SER A 40 24.73 35.08 32.55
CA SER A 40 25.68 34.44 31.66
C SER A 40 25.25 33.00 31.37
N CYS A 41 24.50 32.80 30.29
CA CYS A 41 24.44 31.51 29.62
C CYS A 41 25.45 31.52 28.48
N SER A 42 26.56 30.79 28.63
CA SER A 42 27.46 30.47 27.53
C SER A 42 26.66 29.82 26.39
N PRO A 43 26.58 30.43 25.20
CA PRO A 43 26.00 29.77 24.04
C PRO A 43 27.00 28.73 23.56
N LEU A 44 26.69 27.46 23.80
CA LEU A 44 27.29 26.37 23.03
C LEU A 44 27.12 26.67 21.55
N LEU A 45 28.25 26.59 20.84
CA LEU A 45 28.47 26.93 19.45
C LEU A 45 27.23 26.68 18.56
N PHE A 46 26.58 27.77 18.18
CA PHE A 46 25.73 27.79 16.99
C PHE A 46 26.61 27.43 15.79
N TYR A 47 26.36 26.26 15.21
CA TYR A 47 26.95 25.86 13.94
C TYR A 47 26.50 26.87 12.87
N ARG A 48 27.43 27.76 12.53
CA ARG A 48 27.33 28.73 11.44
C ARG A 48 26.94 28.02 10.14
N ARG A 49 26.09 28.69 9.37
CA ARG A 49 25.83 28.47 7.95
C ARG A 49 27.09 27.94 7.22
N SER A 50 27.05 26.66 6.87
CA SER A 50 27.83 26.00 5.83
C SER A 50 26.84 25.08 5.10
N THR A 51 26.35 25.55 3.95
CA THR A 51 26.55 24.91 2.63
C THR A 51 25.98 23.48 2.49
N GLY A 52 24.91 23.34 1.72
CA GLY A 52 24.68 22.18 0.83
C GLY A 52 24.52 20.79 1.47
N LEU A 53 23.57 20.60 2.39
CA LEU A 53 23.35 19.30 3.03
C LEU A 53 22.68 18.22 2.15
N TYR A 54 22.36 18.52 0.89
CA TYR A 54 22.02 17.52 -0.11
C TYR A 54 22.58 17.99 -1.47
N PRO A 55 23.40 17.21 -2.18
CA PRO A 55 23.71 17.52 -3.56
C PRO A 55 22.41 17.60 -4.36
N SER A 56 22.27 18.60 -5.24
CA SER A 56 21.21 18.58 -6.26
C SER A 56 21.27 17.24 -6.98
N PRO A 57 20.15 16.53 -7.21
CA PRO A 57 20.19 15.27 -7.90
C PRO A 57 20.78 15.54 -9.29
N THR A 58 21.95 14.95 -9.53
CA THR A 58 22.61 14.95 -10.84
C THR A 58 21.74 14.23 -11.88
N MET A 59 20.75 13.45 -11.44
CA MET A 59 19.81 12.69 -12.24
C MET A 59 18.35 13.06 -11.90
N SER A 60 17.65 13.69 -12.83
CA SER A 60 16.23 14.02 -12.70
C SER A 60 15.57 14.16 -14.06
N GLN A 61 14.28 13.83 -14.16
CA GLN A 61 13.45 14.08 -15.34
C GLN A 61 12.29 15.00 -15.01
N VAL A 62 11.79 15.72 -16.01
CA VAL A 62 10.60 16.55 -15.89
C VAL A 62 9.42 15.79 -16.48
N VAL A 63 8.36 15.63 -15.70
CA VAL A 63 7.11 14.99 -16.11
C VAL A 63 6.03 16.05 -16.23
N THR A 64 5.45 16.18 -17.42
CA THR A 64 4.32 17.09 -17.68
C THR A 64 3.02 16.41 -17.23
N VAL A 65 2.40 16.93 -16.17
CA VAL A 65 1.12 16.41 -15.63
C VAL A 65 -0.05 16.94 -16.44
N ARG A 66 -0.03 18.24 -16.72
CA ARG A 66 -0.99 18.95 -17.57
C ARG A 66 -0.20 20.03 -18.34
N ALA A 67 -0.79 20.61 -19.39
CA ALA A 67 -0.10 21.54 -20.29
C ALA A 67 0.70 22.67 -19.60
N ASN A 68 0.31 23.07 -18.38
CA ASN A 68 0.97 24.12 -17.59
C ASN A 68 1.53 23.66 -16.24
N ARG A 69 1.67 22.34 -16.00
CA ARG A 69 2.18 21.79 -14.74
C ARG A 69 3.22 20.71 -14.99
N GLU A 70 4.45 21.02 -14.58
CA GLU A 70 5.60 20.14 -14.66
C GLU A 70 6.06 19.73 -13.26
N ILE A 71 6.34 18.44 -13.08
CA ILE A 71 6.90 17.88 -11.84
C ILE A 71 8.31 17.41 -12.16
N LYS A 72 9.30 17.90 -11.40
CA LYS A 72 10.67 17.39 -11.48
C LYS A 72 10.81 16.16 -10.58
N VAL A 73 11.06 15.01 -11.19
CA VAL A 73 11.20 13.71 -10.55
C VAL A 73 12.67 13.30 -10.54
N PRO A 74 13.30 13.12 -9.37
CA PRO A 74 14.63 12.52 -9.28
C PRO A 74 14.64 11.12 -9.90
N THR A 75 15.70 10.79 -10.63
CA THR A 75 15.87 9.46 -11.23
C THR A 75 17.11 8.77 -10.66
N GLY A 76 17.17 7.44 -10.78
CA GLY A 76 18.25 6.63 -10.23
C GLY A 76 17.87 5.90 -8.93
N LEU A 77 18.84 5.19 -8.37
CA LEU A 77 18.71 4.46 -7.12
C LEU A 77 18.90 5.43 -5.96
N PHE A 78 18.10 5.32 -4.89
CA PHE A 78 18.30 6.10 -3.68
C PHE A 78 19.02 5.25 -2.64
N ILE A 79 20.32 5.46 -2.49
CA ILE A 79 21.18 4.68 -1.59
C ILE A 79 21.98 5.65 -0.73
N ASN A 80 21.97 5.42 0.58
CA ASN A 80 22.78 6.21 1.51
C ASN A 80 22.53 7.74 1.41
N ASN A 81 21.27 8.15 1.21
CA ASN A 81 20.84 9.54 0.97
C ASN A 81 21.33 10.20 -0.33
N GLU A 82 21.83 9.42 -1.28
CA GLU A 82 22.29 9.90 -2.58
C GLU A 82 21.51 9.23 -3.73
N PHE A 83 21.28 9.99 -4.80
CA PHE A 83 20.79 9.45 -6.06
C PHE A 83 21.98 9.00 -6.89
N VAL A 84 22.06 7.70 -7.15
CA VAL A 84 23.18 7.09 -7.86
C VAL A 84 22.69 6.33 -9.10
N PRO A 85 23.49 6.28 -10.18
CA PRO A 85 23.20 5.41 -11.32
C PRO A 85 23.34 3.93 -10.93
N SER A 86 22.86 3.02 -11.78
CA SER A 86 23.21 1.61 -11.64
C SER A 86 24.70 1.41 -11.89
N VAL A 87 25.30 0.45 -11.19
CA VAL A 87 26.75 0.18 -11.28
C VAL A 87 27.12 -0.72 -12.48
N ASP A 88 26.13 -1.41 -13.02
CA ASP A 88 26.25 -2.55 -13.94
C ASP A 88 25.49 -2.36 -15.26
N SER A 89 24.61 -1.35 -15.33
CA SER A 89 23.84 -1.08 -16.53
C SER A 89 23.65 0.42 -16.74
N SER A 90 23.89 0.86 -17.97
CA SER A 90 23.43 2.17 -18.46
C SER A 90 21.95 2.16 -18.88
N GLU A 91 21.32 0.98 -18.94
CA GLU A 91 19.91 0.86 -19.29
C GLU A 91 19.04 1.36 -18.12
N LEU A 92 18.15 2.29 -18.44
CA LEU A 92 17.14 2.75 -17.51
C LEU A 92 15.99 1.75 -17.49
N ILE A 93 15.48 1.42 -16.30
CA ILE A 93 14.15 0.84 -16.20
C ILE A 93 13.18 1.94 -16.61
N HIS A 94 12.85 1.95 -17.89
CA HIS A 94 11.66 2.62 -18.36
C HIS A 94 10.49 1.88 -17.72
N ALA A 95 9.50 2.60 -17.22
CA ALA A 95 8.14 2.10 -17.37
C ALA A 95 7.87 2.16 -18.89
N VAL A 96 8.31 1.27 -19.81
CA VAL A 96 8.63 -0.20 -19.85
C VAL A 96 9.81 -0.46 -20.85
N ASN A 97 10.75 -1.43 -20.63
CA ASN A 97 11.30 -2.47 -21.59
C ASN A 97 12.44 -3.36 -20.95
N PRO A 98 12.45 -4.72 -21.06
CA PRO A 98 13.37 -5.64 -20.35
C PRO A 98 14.24 -6.60 -21.24
N PHE A 99 15.58 -6.50 -21.25
CA PHE A 99 16.41 -7.42 -22.10
C PHE A 99 17.74 -7.99 -21.54
N THR A 100 18.31 -7.55 -20.41
CA THR A 100 19.76 -7.78 -20.19
C THR A 100 20.21 -8.78 -19.12
N GLU A 101 19.31 -9.42 -18.35
CA GLU A 101 19.64 -10.55 -17.45
C GLU A 101 20.91 -10.45 -16.55
N GLU A 102 21.38 -9.26 -16.21
CA GLU A 102 22.54 -9.08 -15.30
C GLU A 102 22.15 -8.53 -13.92
N VAL A 103 22.89 -8.96 -12.88
CA VAL A 103 22.67 -8.65 -11.46
C VAL A 103 23.75 -7.67 -11.02
N ILE A 104 23.41 -6.57 -10.32
CA ILE A 104 23.87 -6.16 -8.98
C ILE A 104 23.36 -4.73 -8.68
N CYS A 105 22.36 -4.63 -7.81
CA CYS A 105 21.88 -3.36 -7.22
C CYS A 105 21.60 -3.50 -5.70
N SER A 106 21.36 -4.72 -5.21
CA SER A 106 21.03 -5.00 -3.81
C SER A 106 22.22 -4.94 -2.84
N VAL A 107 23.44 -5.27 -3.26
CA VAL A 107 24.60 -5.43 -2.35
C VAL A 107 25.01 -4.09 -1.71
N VAL A 108 25.06 -3.00 -2.49
CA VAL A 108 25.46 -1.68 -1.97
C VAL A 108 24.39 -1.10 -1.04
N ALA A 109 23.11 -1.28 -1.38
CA ALA A 109 22.00 -0.82 -0.54
C ALA A 109 21.93 -1.59 0.79
N VAL A 110 22.15 -2.91 0.78
CA VAL A 110 22.18 -3.73 2.01
C VAL A 110 23.39 -3.36 2.87
N ALA A 111 24.56 -3.14 2.28
CA ALA A 111 25.74 -2.69 3.04
C ALA A 111 25.51 -1.31 3.69
N ALA A 112 24.89 -0.36 2.99
CA ALA A 112 24.51 0.93 3.54
C ALA A 112 23.50 0.80 4.69
N ALA A 113 22.46 -0.02 4.51
CA ALA A 113 21.46 -0.32 5.53
C ALA A 113 22.05 -0.99 6.77
N ARG A 114 22.99 -1.92 6.59
CA ARG A 114 23.69 -2.59 7.69
C ARG A 114 24.58 -1.61 8.44
N LYS A 115 25.35 -0.77 7.73
CA LYS A 115 26.20 0.25 8.33
C LYS A 115 25.37 1.24 9.17
N ALA A 116 24.25 1.71 8.63
CA ALA A 116 23.35 2.60 9.35
C ALA A 116 22.76 1.91 10.59
N PHE A 117 22.28 0.66 10.47
CA PHE A 117 21.74 -0.11 11.59
C PHE A 117 22.75 -0.26 12.74
N ASN A 118 24.02 -0.48 12.41
CA ASN A 118 25.08 -0.70 13.40
C ASN A 118 25.62 0.58 14.03
N THR A 119 25.51 1.74 13.36
CA THR A 119 26.22 2.96 13.80
C THR A 119 25.31 4.15 14.16
N THR A 120 24.24 4.40 13.40
CA THR A 120 23.43 5.63 13.53
C THR A 120 21.96 5.35 13.85
N TRP A 121 21.48 4.16 13.52
CA TRP A 121 20.11 3.70 13.72
C TRP A 121 20.08 2.46 14.61
N GLY A 122 19.01 1.67 14.57
CA GLY A 122 18.90 0.46 15.38
C GLY A 122 18.87 0.80 16.87
N LYS A 123 19.85 0.28 17.60
CA LYS A 123 20.01 0.52 19.05
C LYS A 123 20.64 1.89 19.36
N ASN A 124 21.18 2.59 18.35
CA ASN A 124 21.88 3.87 18.51
C ASN A 124 20.94 5.09 18.40
N VAL A 125 19.64 4.87 18.21
CA VAL A 125 18.62 5.93 18.11
C VAL A 125 17.52 5.70 19.14
N THR A 126 17.09 6.77 19.81
CA THR A 126 16.00 6.69 20.80
C THR A 126 14.65 6.52 20.11
N GLY A 127 13.67 5.91 20.79
CA GLY A 127 12.29 5.82 20.29
C GLY A 127 11.69 7.19 19.97
N PHE A 128 12.01 8.21 20.78
CA PHE A 128 11.61 9.59 20.54
C PHE A 128 12.15 10.15 19.21
N GLU A 129 13.43 9.95 18.92
CA GLU A 129 14.03 10.45 17.68
C GLU A 129 13.48 9.71 16.46
N ARG A 130 13.22 8.40 16.57
CA ARG A 130 12.50 7.64 15.53
C ARG A 130 11.10 8.21 15.28
N ALA A 131 10.32 8.41 16.34
CA ALA A 131 8.98 9.00 16.26
C ALA A 131 9.01 10.37 15.57
N ARG A 132 9.93 11.25 15.98
CA ARG A 132 10.09 12.60 15.43
C ARG A 132 10.35 12.58 13.93
N LEU A 133 11.22 11.69 13.46
CA LEU A 133 11.54 11.59 12.02
C LEU A 133 10.40 10.99 11.21
N ILE A 134 9.68 10.00 11.75
CA ILE A 134 8.51 9.41 11.08
C ILE A 134 7.35 10.43 11.00
N HIS A 135 7.10 11.19 12.07
CA HIS A 135 6.12 12.30 12.04
C HIS A 135 6.49 13.35 11.02
N LYS A 136 7.77 13.75 10.98
CA LYS A 136 8.26 14.68 9.97
C LYS A 136 8.00 14.16 8.56
N LEU A 137 8.27 12.88 8.27
CA LEU A 137 7.94 12.30 6.97
C LEU A 137 6.43 12.40 6.66
N ALA A 138 5.56 12.12 7.64
CA ALA A 138 4.11 12.23 7.47
C ALA A 138 3.68 13.66 7.10
N ASP A 139 4.19 14.67 7.83
CA ASP A 139 3.88 16.09 7.55
C ASP A 139 4.36 16.49 6.17
N LEU A 140 5.54 16.00 5.78
CA LEU A 140 6.12 16.26 4.47
C LEU A 140 5.24 15.68 3.34
N ILE A 141 4.73 14.46 3.50
CA ILE A 141 3.81 13.82 2.54
C ILE A 141 2.49 14.58 2.46
N GLU A 142 1.89 14.91 3.61
CA GLU A 142 0.62 15.64 3.70
C GLU A 142 0.69 16.99 2.98
N GLN A 143 1.79 17.74 3.19
CA GLN A 143 2.03 19.02 2.53
C GLN A 143 2.10 18.93 0.99
N ASN A 144 2.40 17.75 0.43
CA ASN A 144 2.59 17.55 -1.01
C ASN A 144 1.56 16.60 -1.60
N ALA A 145 0.45 16.35 -0.88
CA ALA A 145 -0.54 15.35 -1.25
C ALA A 145 -1.06 15.52 -2.69
N GLN A 146 -1.38 16.73 -3.13
CA GLN A 146 -1.84 16.95 -4.50
C GLN A 146 -0.79 16.56 -5.56
N GLU A 147 0.47 16.94 -5.36
CA GLU A 147 1.53 16.67 -6.34
C GLU A 147 1.86 15.17 -6.41
N LEU A 148 1.87 14.52 -5.25
CA LEU A 148 2.04 13.07 -5.13
C LEU A 148 0.87 12.31 -5.76
N ALA A 149 -0.36 12.79 -5.58
CA ALA A 149 -1.55 12.18 -6.17
C ALA A 149 -1.53 12.26 -7.70
N GLU A 150 -1.11 13.39 -8.24
CA GLU A 150 -0.96 13.58 -9.68
C GLU A 150 0.13 12.68 -10.27
N LEU A 151 1.26 12.56 -9.57
CA LEU A 151 2.32 11.64 -9.97
C LEU A 151 1.85 10.19 -9.92
N GLU A 152 1.11 9.81 -8.88
CA GLU A 152 0.54 8.47 -8.74
C GLU A 152 -0.51 8.19 -9.83
N ALA A 153 -1.37 9.15 -10.15
CA ALA A 153 -2.35 9.02 -11.23
C ALA A 153 -1.68 8.81 -12.60
N LEU A 154 -0.54 9.46 -12.86
CA LEU A 154 0.25 9.25 -14.07
C LEU A 154 0.99 7.91 -14.09
N ASN A 155 1.53 7.52 -12.94
CA ASN A 155 2.41 6.36 -12.78
C ASN A 155 1.60 5.05 -12.76
N ASN A 156 0.45 5.05 -12.09
CA ASN A 156 -0.39 3.88 -11.87
C ASN A 156 -1.65 3.87 -12.77
N GLY A 157 -2.23 5.05 -13.04
CA GLY A 157 -3.50 5.19 -13.76
C GLY A 157 -4.72 5.44 -12.85
N LYS A 158 -4.58 5.30 -11.52
CA LYS A 158 -5.68 5.56 -10.58
C LYS A 158 -6.17 7.02 -10.61
N PRO A 159 -7.43 7.29 -10.22
CA PRO A 159 -7.92 8.65 -10.15
C PRO A 159 -7.20 9.50 -9.09
N VAL A 160 -6.90 10.76 -9.43
CA VAL A 160 -6.14 11.71 -8.61
C VAL A 160 -6.84 12.02 -7.29
N LYS A 161 -8.17 12.14 -7.31
CA LYS A 161 -8.98 12.33 -6.10
C LYS A 161 -8.81 11.15 -5.14
N ILE A 162 -8.90 9.92 -5.68
CA ILE A 162 -8.71 8.70 -4.89
C ILE A 162 -7.28 8.60 -4.34
N ALA A 163 -6.28 8.85 -5.18
CA ALA A 163 -4.89 8.86 -4.74
C ALA A 163 -4.63 9.89 -3.62
N ARG A 164 -5.19 11.09 -3.73
CA ARG A 164 -5.03 12.16 -2.72
C ARG A 164 -5.75 11.83 -1.42
N ASP A 165 -7.04 11.55 -1.52
CA ASP A 165 -7.93 11.56 -0.36
C ASP A 165 -7.87 10.23 0.41
N PHE A 166 -7.56 9.13 -0.28
CA PHE A 166 -7.44 7.80 0.33
C PHE A 166 -5.98 7.38 0.42
N ASP A 167 -5.28 7.14 -0.70
CA ASP A 167 -3.94 6.52 -0.66
C ASP A 167 -2.95 7.37 0.15
N ILE A 168 -2.89 8.67 -0.11
CA ILE A 168 -2.01 9.61 0.59
C ILE A 168 -2.55 9.94 1.99
N GLY A 169 -3.86 10.15 2.13
CA GLY A 169 -4.48 10.38 3.45
C GLY A 169 -4.18 9.25 4.44
N ASP A 170 -4.42 8.01 4.02
CA ASP A 170 -4.12 6.82 4.80
C ASP A 170 -2.62 6.61 5.01
N SER A 171 -1.80 7.09 4.07
CA SER A 171 -0.35 7.09 4.23
C SER A 171 0.13 7.92 5.40
N VAL A 172 -0.37 9.14 5.45
CA VAL A 172 -0.08 10.08 6.53
C VAL A 172 -0.58 9.51 7.85
N GLN A 173 -1.79 8.94 7.87
CA GLN A 173 -2.35 8.31 9.07
C GLN A 173 -1.47 7.14 9.56
N CYS A 174 -1.05 6.26 8.66
CA CYS A 174 -0.20 5.11 8.99
C CYS A 174 1.14 5.51 9.58
N LEU A 175 1.81 6.48 8.95
CA LEU A 175 3.07 7.01 9.46
C LEU A 175 2.90 7.63 10.84
N ARG A 176 1.86 8.44 11.05
CA ARG A 176 1.57 9.07 12.35
C ARG A 176 1.26 8.03 13.43
N TYR A 177 0.50 6.99 13.10
CA TYR A 177 0.19 5.91 14.02
C TYR A 177 1.45 5.16 14.47
N TYR A 178 2.30 4.74 13.54
CA TYR A 178 3.52 4.00 13.87
C TYR A 178 4.62 4.89 14.48
N ALA A 179 4.67 6.18 14.15
CA ALA A 179 5.49 7.14 14.88
C ALA A 179 5.13 7.14 16.38
N GLY A 180 3.82 7.12 16.68
CA GLY A 180 3.31 7.01 18.04
C GLY A 180 3.70 5.70 18.76
N TRP A 181 4.05 4.64 18.04
CA TRP A 181 4.53 3.38 18.62
C TRP A 181 6.03 3.37 18.91
N ALA A 182 6.84 4.22 18.27
CA ALA A 182 8.29 4.06 18.26
C ALA A 182 8.94 4.09 19.66
N ASP A 183 8.33 4.74 20.65
CA ASP A 183 8.76 4.78 22.05
C ASP A 183 7.90 3.94 23.02
N LYS A 184 6.93 3.18 22.50
CA LYS A 184 5.96 2.39 23.29
C LYS A 184 6.12 0.88 23.13
N ILE A 185 7.16 0.45 22.43
CA ILE A 185 7.48 -0.97 22.26
C ILE A 185 8.19 -1.45 23.53
N ALA A 186 7.42 -2.00 24.47
CA ALA A 186 7.90 -2.53 25.74
C ALA A 186 8.04 -4.06 25.71
N GLY A 187 8.95 -4.57 26.54
CA GLY A 187 8.97 -5.99 26.93
C GLY A 187 8.22 -6.19 28.25
N GLU A 188 8.45 -7.33 28.89
CA GLU A 188 7.79 -7.76 30.11
C GLU A 188 8.83 -8.10 31.18
N THR A 189 8.48 -7.89 32.45
CA THR A 189 9.19 -8.51 33.58
C THR A 189 8.47 -9.80 33.95
N LEU A 190 9.21 -10.89 34.08
CA LEU A 190 8.65 -12.22 34.26
C LEU A 190 8.97 -12.75 35.65
N GLU A 191 7.95 -13.29 36.33
CA GLU A 191 8.12 -13.92 37.63
C GLU A 191 8.90 -15.23 37.50
N VAL A 192 10.01 -15.31 38.22
CA VAL A 192 10.86 -16.49 38.35
C VAL A 192 11.19 -16.67 39.82
N ASP A 193 12.20 -17.48 40.16
CA ASP A 193 12.76 -17.44 41.52
C ASP A 193 13.46 -16.09 41.77
N ASN A 194 12.69 -15.14 42.30
CA ASN A 194 13.10 -13.76 42.52
C ASN A 194 14.19 -13.60 43.59
N LYS A 195 14.54 -14.66 44.34
CA LYS A 195 15.68 -14.64 45.26
C LYS A 195 17.01 -14.77 44.54
N THR A 196 17.01 -15.39 43.36
CA THR A 196 18.24 -15.75 42.65
C THR A 196 18.34 -15.12 41.27
N LYS A 197 17.21 -14.76 40.64
CA LYS A 197 17.17 -14.28 39.27
C LYS A 197 16.14 -13.17 39.07
N PHE A 198 16.47 -12.23 38.19
CA PHE A 198 15.54 -11.26 37.64
C PHE A 198 15.45 -11.51 36.13
N ALA A 199 14.25 -11.76 35.62
CA ALA A 199 14.01 -12.07 34.22
C ALA A 199 13.16 -10.99 33.56
N PHE A 200 13.58 -10.55 32.37
CA PHE A 200 12.84 -9.59 31.56
C PHE A 200 13.07 -9.83 30.07
N THR A 201 12.11 -9.41 29.24
CA THR A 201 12.21 -9.48 27.79
C THR A 201 12.52 -8.10 27.20
N ARG A 202 13.14 -8.10 26.01
CA ARG A 202 13.36 -6.90 25.21
C ARG A 202 12.93 -7.19 23.78
N HIS A 203 12.14 -6.30 23.21
CA HIS A 203 11.86 -6.30 21.79
C HIS A 203 12.93 -5.47 21.09
N GLU A 204 13.86 -6.15 20.41
CA GLU A 204 14.94 -5.51 19.67
C GLU A 204 14.63 -5.49 18.16
N PRO A 205 15.03 -4.45 17.41
CA PRO A 205 14.86 -4.45 15.96
C PRO A 205 15.63 -5.61 15.34
N ILE A 206 15.01 -6.25 14.34
CA ILE A 206 15.58 -7.44 13.69
C ILE A 206 16.82 -7.12 12.84
N GLY A 207 16.96 -5.88 12.37
CA GLY A 207 18.08 -5.41 11.58
C GLY A 207 17.68 -4.84 10.23
N VAL A 208 18.28 -5.33 9.15
CA VAL A 208 18.02 -4.92 7.76
C VAL A 208 16.78 -5.65 7.23
N CYS A 209 15.74 -4.89 6.91
CA CYS A 209 14.50 -5.36 6.34
C CYS A 209 14.48 -5.12 4.82
N GLY A 210 14.43 -6.19 4.04
CA GLY A 210 14.11 -6.13 2.62
C GLY A 210 12.60 -5.99 2.42
N GLN A 211 12.14 -4.95 1.73
CA GLN A 211 10.71 -4.73 1.47
C GLN A 211 10.45 -4.72 -0.03
N ILE A 212 9.80 -5.76 -0.54
CA ILE A 212 9.42 -5.90 -1.94
C ILE A 212 7.94 -5.60 -2.06
N ILE A 213 7.61 -4.57 -2.80
CA ILE A 213 6.28 -3.98 -2.76
C ILE A 213 5.60 -3.98 -4.13
N PRO A 214 4.27 -4.12 -4.17
CA PRO A 214 3.50 -4.14 -5.40
C PRO A 214 3.32 -2.72 -5.92
N TRP A 215 2.64 -2.62 -7.05
CA TRP A 215 2.33 -1.36 -7.71
C TRP A 215 1.02 -0.70 -7.25
N ASN A 216 0.28 -1.35 -6.34
CA ASN A 216 -0.96 -0.81 -5.81
C ASN A 216 -0.73 -0.11 -4.45
N TYR A 217 -0.08 -0.76 -3.44
CA TYR A 217 0.12 -0.19 -2.09
C TYR A 217 1.29 -0.79 -1.22
N PRO A 218 2.55 -0.27 -1.16
CA PRO A 218 3.58 -0.46 -0.12
C PRO A 218 3.53 0.21 1.27
N ILE A 219 4.04 -0.49 2.28
CA ILE A 219 4.14 0.00 3.66
C ILE A 219 5.59 0.01 4.19
N VAL A 220 6.04 1.10 4.81
CA VAL A 220 7.40 1.24 5.42
C VAL A 220 7.41 1.54 6.93
N ALA A 221 6.30 2.03 7.50
CA ALA A 221 6.27 2.67 8.81
C ALA A 221 6.60 1.77 10.04
N PRO A 222 6.10 0.51 10.14
CA PRO A 222 6.31 -0.31 11.34
C PRO A 222 7.78 -0.68 11.57
N ALA A 223 8.51 -0.98 10.49
CA ALA A 223 9.92 -1.35 10.55
C ALA A 223 10.78 -0.19 11.07
N LEU A 224 10.50 1.04 10.61
CA LEU A 224 11.17 2.25 11.09
C LEU A 224 10.86 2.51 12.56
N ALA A 225 9.61 2.36 12.99
CA ALA A 225 9.20 2.56 14.38
C ALA A 225 9.95 1.59 15.33
N MET A 226 10.11 0.33 14.92
CA MET A 226 10.89 -0.68 15.65
C MET A 226 12.41 -0.37 15.68
N GLY A 227 12.91 0.47 14.76
CA GLY A 227 14.33 0.79 14.61
C GLY A 227 15.08 -0.08 13.60
N CYS A 228 14.37 -0.77 12.70
CA CYS A 228 15.00 -1.48 11.58
C CYS A 228 15.50 -0.48 10.53
N THR A 229 16.44 -0.89 9.69
CA THR A 229 16.78 -0.20 8.44
C THR A 229 16.12 -0.92 7.27
N ILE A 230 15.89 -0.21 6.16
CA ILE A 230 15.08 -0.69 5.04
C ILE A 230 15.87 -0.65 3.74
N VAL A 231 15.77 -1.74 2.98
CA VAL A 231 16.06 -1.76 1.55
C VAL A 231 14.75 -2.08 0.83
N MET A 232 14.19 -1.09 0.15
CA MET A 232 12.90 -1.17 -0.50
C MET A 232 13.05 -1.33 -2.01
N LYS A 233 12.34 -2.31 -2.57
CA LYS A 233 12.26 -2.56 -4.01
C LYS A 233 10.83 -2.25 -4.46
N PRO A 234 10.55 -1.07 -5.02
CA PRO A 234 9.26 -0.78 -5.64
C PRO A 234 9.03 -1.64 -6.88
N SER A 235 7.75 -1.84 -7.22
CA SER A 235 7.36 -2.39 -8.51
C SER A 235 7.96 -1.54 -9.64
N GLU A 236 8.50 -2.22 -10.63
CA GLU A 236 8.99 -1.63 -11.88
C GLU A 236 7.91 -0.85 -12.64
N LEU A 237 6.63 -1.13 -12.37
CA LEU A 237 5.50 -0.43 -12.99
C LEU A 237 5.20 0.93 -12.34
N THR A 238 5.56 1.12 -11.07
CA THR A 238 5.21 2.33 -10.32
C THR A 238 6.35 2.85 -9.43
N PRO A 239 7.55 3.13 -9.98
CA PRO A 239 8.70 3.49 -9.16
C PRO A 239 8.71 4.96 -8.66
N LEU A 240 7.95 5.85 -9.30
CA LEU A 240 8.16 7.31 -9.20
C LEU A 240 7.85 7.90 -7.82
N THR A 241 6.91 7.31 -7.10
CA THR A 241 6.39 7.79 -5.81
C THR A 241 7.05 7.10 -4.61
N ALA A 242 8.06 6.24 -4.82
CA ALA A 242 8.58 5.26 -3.85
C ALA A 242 9.88 5.69 -3.13
N LEU A 243 10.30 6.94 -3.28
CA LEU A 243 11.61 7.41 -2.81
C LEU A 243 11.43 8.03 -1.40
N VAL A 244 12.10 7.56 -0.36
CA VAL A 244 11.90 8.12 1.00
C VAL A 244 13.13 8.92 1.44
N THR A 245 12.96 10.18 1.86
CA THR A 245 14.04 11.00 2.48
C THR A 245 13.72 11.39 3.92
N GLY A 246 14.71 12.02 4.56
CA GLY A 246 14.55 12.67 5.86
C GLY A 246 15.11 11.88 7.02
N PHE A 247 15.63 10.67 6.75
CA PHE A 247 16.32 9.82 7.71
C PHE A 247 17.85 9.93 7.55
N PRO A 248 18.63 9.50 8.56
CA PRO A 248 20.08 9.37 8.40
C PRO A 248 20.47 8.51 7.19
N PRO A 249 21.64 8.76 6.58
CA PRO A 249 22.12 7.98 5.44
C PRO A 249 22.08 6.48 5.69
N GLY A 250 21.48 5.74 4.76
CA GLY A 250 21.39 4.29 4.78
C GLY A 250 20.21 3.72 5.57
N VAL A 251 19.48 4.53 6.34
CA VAL A 251 18.32 4.03 7.11
C VAL A 251 17.20 3.56 6.19
N VAL A 252 16.94 4.29 5.10
CA VAL A 252 16.04 3.88 4.03
C VAL A 252 16.79 3.96 2.72
N ASN A 253 16.75 2.89 1.94
CA ASN A 253 17.31 2.81 0.60
C ASN A 253 16.20 2.32 -0.33
N THR A 254 16.00 2.98 -1.47
CA THR A 254 15.03 2.57 -2.49
C THR A 254 15.78 2.16 -3.74
N VAL A 255 15.55 0.93 -4.19
CA VAL A 255 16.21 0.31 -5.34
C VAL A 255 15.16 -0.19 -6.34
N PRO A 256 14.60 0.72 -7.16
CA PRO A 256 13.75 0.35 -8.29
C PRO A 256 14.51 -0.63 -9.19
N SER A 257 13.89 -1.78 -9.48
CA SER A 257 14.53 -2.89 -10.20
C SER A 257 13.45 -3.81 -10.77
N LEU A 258 13.80 -4.76 -11.64
CA LEU A 258 12.88 -5.82 -12.08
C LEU A 258 12.70 -6.89 -10.99
N GLY A 259 11.50 -7.46 -10.87
CA GLY A 259 11.18 -8.51 -9.88
C GLY A 259 12.20 -9.67 -9.87
N PRO A 260 12.48 -10.31 -11.01
CA PRO A 260 13.45 -11.40 -11.13
C PRO A 260 14.91 -11.02 -10.80
N VAL A 261 15.25 -9.73 -10.81
CA VAL A 261 16.60 -9.24 -10.54
C VAL A 261 16.70 -8.77 -9.08
N GLY A 262 16.21 -7.56 -8.78
CA GLY A 262 16.37 -6.98 -7.45
C GLY A 262 15.51 -7.64 -6.38
N GLY A 263 14.33 -8.16 -6.73
CA GLY A 263 13.47 -8.89 -5.79
C GLY A 263 14.08 -10.23 -5.39
N ALA A 264 14.55 -11.00 -6.38
CA ALA A 264 15.24 -12.26 -6.15
C ALA A 264 16.52 -12.04 -5.32
N ALA A 265 17.36 -11.09 -5.72
CA ALA A 265 18.61 -10.78 -5.01
C ALA A 265 18.35 -10.37 -3.56
N LEU A 266 17.37 -9.50 -3.29
CA LEU A 266 17.04 -9.07 -1.93
C LEU A 266 16.49 -10.22 -1.08
N SER A 267 15.69 -11.11 -1.67
CA SER A 267 15.14 -12.27 -0.96
C SER A 267 16.18 -13.32 -0.57
N ALA A 268 17.23 -13.47 -1.38
CA ALA A 268 18.32 -14.43 -1.17
C ALA A 268 19.51 -13.84 -0.40
N HIS A 269 19.59 -12.52 -0.22
CA HIS A 269 20.78 -11.87 0.35
C HIS A 269 21.06 -12.34 1.79
N PRO A 270 22.30 -12.75 2.13
CA PRO A 270 22.63 -13.28 3.47
C PRO A 270 22.58 -12.22 4.58
N ASP A 271 22.88 -10.96 4.26
CA ASP A 271 22.83 -9.85 5.24
C ASP A 271 21.47 -9.15 5.37
N VAL A 272 20.40 -9.73 4.81
CA VAL A 272 19.03 -9.27 5.05
C VAL A 272 18.42 -10.14 6.14
N ASP A 273 17.98 -9.52 7.24
CA ASP A 273 17.50 -10.24 8.44
C ASP A 273 16.02 -10.61 8.34
N LYS A 274 15.26 -9.83 7.55
CA LYS A 274 13.83 -10.06 7.30
C LYS A 274 13.44 -9.61 5.90
N VAL A 275 12.54 -10.35 5.26
CA VAL A 275 11.83 -9.92 4.05
C VAL A 275 10.34 -9.72 4.34
N ALA A 276 9.80 -8.62 3.83
CA ALA A 276 8.37 -8.40 3.66
C ALA A 276 8.06 -8.33 2.17
N PHE A 277 7.11 -9.12 1.71
CA PHE A 277 6.70 -9.15 0.31
C PHE A 277 5.18 -9.01 0.20
N THR A 278 4.73 -8.11 -0.67
CA THR A 278 3.33 -8.05 -1.07
C THR A 278 3.23 -8.25 -2.58
N GLY A 279 2.34 -9.13 -3.04
CA GLY A 279 2.17 -9.43 -4.46
C GLY A 279 1.58 -10.81 -4.73
N SER A 280 1.90 -11.41 -5.89
CA SER A 280 1.28 -12.67 -6.30
C SER A 280 1.68 -13.86 -5.42
N THR A 281 0.76 -14.80 -5.22
CA THR A 281 1.01 -16.04 -4.47
C THR A 281 2.19 -16.85 -5.03
N ILE A 282 2.36 -16.85 -6.36
CA ILE A 282 3.47 -17.54 -7.04
C ILE A 282 4.81 -16.94 -6.62
N THR A 283 4.94 -15.61 -6.63
CA THR A 283 6.17 -14.95 -6.20
C THR A 283 6.36 -15.09 -4.69
N GLY A 284 5.31 -15.03 -3.89
CA GLY A 284 5.37 -15.27 -2.44
C GLY A 284 6.00 -16.62 -2.07
N ARG A 285 5.68 -17.68 -2.81
CA ARG A 285 6.33 -19.00 -2.66
C ARG A 285 7.83 -18.94 -2.96
N LYS A 286 8.23 -18.30 -4.06
CA LYS A 286 9.65 -18.11 -4.41
C LYS A 286 10.42 -17.33 -3.34
N ILE A 287 9.80 -16.32 -2.72
CA ILE A 287 10.40 -15.56 -1.61
C ILE A 287 10.65 -16.47 -0.40
N MET A 288 9.66 -17.30 -0.02
CA MET A 288 9.85 -18.26 1.08
C MET A 288 10.95 -19.28 0.78
N GLU A 289 11.01 -19.81 -0.45
CA GLU A 289 12.08 -20.73 -0.86
C GLU A 289 13.45 -20.06 -0.80
N ALA A 290 13.58 -18.82 -1.29
CA ALA A 290 14.83 -18.07 -1.26
C ALA A 290 15.29 -17.80 0.18
N ALA A 291 14.37 -17.43 1.07
CA ALA A 291 14.67 -17.25 2.50
C ALA A 291 15.13 -18.57 3.14
N ALA A 292 14.44 -19.68 2.86
CA ALA A 292 14.78 -21.00 3.37
C ALA A 292 16.16 -21.49 2.89
N LYS A 293 16.51 -21.25 1.62
CA LYS A 293 17.78 -21.67 1.00
C LYS A 293 18.98 -20.81 1.41
N SER A 294 18.75 -19.55 1.81
CA SER A 294 19.84 -18.60 2.06
C SER A 294 20.29 -18.55 3.52
N ASN A 295 19.49 -17.91 4.38
CA ASN A 295 19.88 -17.61 5.77
C ASN A 295 18.73 -17.77 6.77
N LEU A 296 17.62 -18.41 6.38
CA LEU A 296 16.42 -18.58 7.22
C LEU A 296 15.83 -17.26 7.74
N LYS A 297 16.05 -16.14 7.03
CA LYS A 297 15.48 -14.83 7.36
C LYS A 297 13.97 -14.91 7.55
N LYS A 298 13.44 -14.11 8.48
CA LYS A 298 11.99 -14.05 8.70
C LYS A 298 11.28 -13.54 7.45
N VAL A 299 10.15 -14.14 7.10
CA VAL A 299 9.32 -13.73 5.96
C VAL A 299 7.95 -13.30 6.45
N SER A 300 7.46 -12.16 5.99
CA SER A 300 6.03 -11.83 6.01
C SER A 300 5.57 -11.66 4.57
N LEU A 301 4.48 -12.32 4.21
CA LEU A 301 3.86 -12.14 2.91
C LEU A 301 2.54 -11.38 3.11
N GLU A 302 2.05 -10.74 2.07
CA GLU A 302 0.65 -10.33 1.89
C GLU A 302 0.31 -10.65 0.44
N LEU A 303 -0.59 -11.60 0.22
CA LEU A 303 -0.79 -12.20 -1.11
C LEU A 303 -2.19 -11.90 -1.65
N GLY A 304 -2.45 -12.37 -2.86
CA GLY A 304 -3.72 -12.18 -3.54
C GLY A 304 -4.92 -12.80 -2.83
N GLY A 305 -6.11 -12.46 -3.32
CA GLY A 305 -7.38 -12.89 -2.75
C GLY A 305 -8.43 -13.24 -3.82
N LYS A 306 -9.45 -13.96 -3.36
CA LYS A 306 -10.72 -14.16 -4.10
C LYS A 306 -11.89 -13.97 -3.14
N SER A 307 -11.87 -12.81 -2.51
CA SER A 307 -12.66 -12.47 -1.34
C SER A 307 -14.17 -12.54 -1.65
N PRO A 308 -14.96 -13.26 -0.83
CA PRO A 308 -16.40 -13.38 -1.00
C PRO A 308 -17.14 -12.20 -0.38
N HIS A 309 -18.34 -11.93 -0.89
CA HIS A 309 -19.27 -10.94 -0.37
C HIS A 309 -20.64 -11.58 -0.23
N LEU A 310 -21.12 -11.76 1.00
CA LEU A 310 -22.40 -12.41 1.29
C LEU A 310 -23.50 -11.38 1.48
N VAL A 311 -24.58 -11.51 0.71
CA VAL A 311 -25.75 -10.62 0.73
C VAL A 311 -26.98 -11.43 1.11
N PHE A 312 -27.43 -11.28 2.36
CA PHE A 312 -28.62 -11.94 2.88
C PHE A 312 -29.87 -11.08 2.65
N GLU A 313 -31.04 -11.72 2.59
CA GLU A 313 -32.32 -11.08 2.28
C GLU A 313 -32.73 -9.95 3.22
N SER A 314 -32.23 -10.00 4.47
CA SER A 314 -32.55 -9.02 5.50
C SER A 314 -31.82 -7.69 5.33
N CYS A 315 -30.81 -7.61 4.44
CA CYS A 315 -29.94 -6.45 4.33
C CYS A 315 -30.62 -5.22 3.69
N ASP A 316 -29.99 -4.06 3.83
CA ASP A 316 -30.27 -2.91 2.96
C ASP A 316 -29.67 -3.18 1.56
N LEU A 317 -30.54 -3.48 0.58
CA LEU A 317 -30.12 -3.86 -0.77
C LEU A 317 -29.36 -2.74 -1.51
N GLU A 318 -29.75 -1.48 -1.32
CA GLU A 318 -29.12 -0.34 -2.00
C GLU A 318 -27.71 -0.13 -1.44
N GLN A 319 -27.57 -0.15 -0.12
CA GLN A 319 -26.25 -0.05 0.50
C GLN A 319 -25.37 -1.27 0.19
N ALA A 320 -25.92 -2.49 0.23
CA ALA A 320 -25.18 -3.68 -0.13
C ALA A 320 -24.66 -3.62 -1.58
N ALA A 321 -25.46 -3.07 -2.50
CA ALA A 321 -25.04 -2.87 -3.89
C ALA A 321 -23.97 -1.78 -4.02
N ASN A 322 -24.07 -0.66 -3.27
CA ASN A 322 -23.01 0.35 -3.23
C ASN A 322 -21.67 -0.25 -2.74
N TRP A 323 -21.70 -1.01 -1.64
CA TRP A 323 -20.52 -1.66 -1.07
C TRP A 323 -19.94 -2.74 -1.99
N ALA A 324 -20.77 -3.53 -2.66
CA ALA A 324 -20.33 -4.51 -3.65
C ALA A 324 -19.72 -3.83 -4.89
N ALA A 325 -20.31 -2.74 -5.38
CA ALA A 325 -19.76 -1.94 -6.47
C ALA A 325 -18.41 -1.33 -6.07
N LEU A 326 -18.29 -0.76 -4.87
CA LEU A 326 -17.01 -0.30 -4.33
C LEU A 326 -15.99 -1.42 -4.28
N GLY A 327 -16.37 -2.57 -3.73
CA GLY A 327 -15.47 -3.69 -3.51
C GLY A 327 -14.81 -4.26 -4.76
N ILE A 328 -15.41 -4.08 -5.95
CA ILE A 328 -14.81 -4.52 -7.21
C ILE A 328 -14.32 -3.38 -8.12
N CYS A 329 -14.94 -2.20 -8.06
CA CYS A 329 -14.58 -1.09 -8.93
C CYS A 329 -13.50 -0.19 -8.35
N TYR A 330 -13.27 -0.21 -7.03
CA TYR A 330 -12.21 0.56 -6.40
C TYR A 330 -10.85 0.22 -7.02
N ASN A 331 -10.07 1.25 -7.35
CA ASN A 331 -8.78 1.13 -8.05
C ASN A 331 -8.84 0.26 -9.33
N SER A 332 -9.97 0.28 -10.03
CA SER A 332 -10.25 -0.55 -11.20
C SER A 332 -10.08 -2.06 -10.93
N GLY A 333 -10.44 -2.51 -9.72
CA GLY A 333 -10.34 -3.89 -9.27
C GLY A 333 -8.91 -4.39 -9.05
N GLN A 334 -7.93 -3.49 -9.04
CA GLN A 334 -6.52 -3.79 -8.78
C GLN A 334 -6.22 -3.77 -7.27
N ASP A 335 -6.96 -4.59 -6.55
CA ASP A 335 -7.00 -4.65 -5.09
C ASP A 335 -6.99 -6.13 -4.66
N CYS A 336 -6.06 -6.51 -3.78
CA CYS A 336 -5.93 -7.90 -3.32
C CYS A 336 -7.13 -8.32 -2.47
N THR A 337 -7.80 -7.38 -1.83
CA THR A 337 -9.05 -7.61 -1.11
C THR A 337 -10.29 -7.57 -1.97
N ALA A 338 -10.21 -7.24 -3.26
CA ALA A 338 -11.38 -7.01 -4.12
C ALA A 338 -12.50 -8.05 -3.94
N GLY A 339 -13.73 -7.56 -3.79
CA GLY A 339 -14.97 -8.32 -3.60
C GLY A 339 -15.41 -9.01 -4.87
N SER A 340 -14.56 -9.88 -5.37
CA SER A 340 -14.63 -10.45 -6.72
C SER A 340 -15.54 -11.66 -6.83
N ARG A 341 -16.14 -12.11 -5.71
CA ARG A 341 -17.25 -13.05 -5.67
C ARG A 341 -18.35 -12.48 -4.78
N VAL A 342 -19.52 -12.21 -5.34
CA VAL A 342 -20.71 -11.86 -4.55
C VAL A 342 -21.66 -13.05 -4.59
N TYR A 343 -22.10 -13.52 -3.42
CA TYR A 343 -23.14 -14.53 -3.31
C TYR A 343 -24.36 -13.89 -2.66
N VAL A 344 -25.51 -14.04 -3.31
CA VAL A 344 -26.77 -13.38 -2.93
C VAL A 344 -27.81 -14.44 -2.60
N GLN A 345 -28.60 -14.22 -1.56
CA GLN A 345 -29.69 -15.13 -1.23
C GLN A 345 -30.72 -15.17 -2.36
N ASP A 346 -31.19 -16.37 -2.70
CA ASP A 346 -32.03 -16.65 -3.87
C ASP A 346 -33.28 -15.75 -3.96
N SER A 347 -33.93 -15.46 -2.84
CA SER A 347 -35.12 -14.60 -2.74
C SER A 347 -34.91 -13.16 -3.23
N ILE A 348 -33.67 -12.66 -3.26
CA ILE A 348 -33.33 -11.27 -3.61
C ILE A 348 -32.33 -11.13 -4.77
N HIS A 349 -31.82 -12.23 -5.34
CA HIS A 349 -30.75 -12.23 -6.34
C HIS A 349 -31.00 -11.30 -7.53
N ASP A 350 -32.11 -11.50 -8.26
CA ASP A 350 -32.36 -10.75 -9.50
C ASP A 350 -32.56 -9.25 -9.26
N LYS A 351 -33.20 -8.91 -8.13
CA LYS A 351 -33.36 -7.52 -7.70
C LYS A 351 -32.01 -6.90 -7.37
N PHE A 352 -31.16 -7.61 -6.62
CA PHE A 352 -29.83 -7.13 -6.27
C PHE A 352 -28.95 -6.94 -7.50
N VAL A 353 -28.89 -7.90 -8.43
CA VAL A 353 -28.11 -7.80 -9.67
C VAL A 353 -28.52 -6.57 -10.48
N LYS A 354 -29.82 -6.30 -10.59
CA LYS A 354 -30.33 -5.12 -11.31
C LYS A 354 -29.86 -3.82 -10.66
N ILE A 355 -29.90 -3.71 -9.33
CA ILE A 355 -29.42 -2.54 -8.58
C ILE A 355 -27.91 -2.39 -8.77
N LEU A 356 -27.15 -3.47 -8.60
CA LEU A 356 -25.70 -3.47 -8.73
C LEU A 356 -25.24 -3.04 -10.13
N VAL A 357 -25.91 -3.52 -11.19
CA VAL A 357 -25.64 -3.07 -12.56
C VAL A 357 -25.91 -1.56 -12.71
N SER A 358 -26.95 -1.01 -12.08
CA SER A 358 -27.19 0.44 -12.05
C SER A 358 -26.04 1.18 -11.39
N LYS A 359 -25.63 0.76 -10.17
CA LYS A 359 -24.54 1.40 -9.43
C LYS A 359 -23.24 1.39 -10.20
N VAL A 360 -22.90 0.29 -10.84
CA VAL A 360 -21.69 0.18 -11.65
C VAL A 360 -21.72 1.10 -12.87
N ASN A 361 -22.88 1.29 -13.51
CA ASN A 361 -23.03 2.21 -14.63
C ASN A 361 -23.01 3.70 -14.22
N GLU A 362 -23.28 4.02 -12.95
CA GLU A 362 -23.17 5.38 -12.40
C GLU A 362 -21.71 5.82 -12.22
N LEU A 363 -20.74 4.89 -12.24
CA LEU A 363 -19.34 5.17 -11.94
C LEU A 363 -18.67 5.99 -13.06
N PRO A 364 -18.19 7.22 -12.78
CA PRO A 364 -17.45 7.99 -13.76
C PRO A 364 -16.09 7.35 -14.05
N PHE A 365 -15.89 6.93 -15.30
CA PHE A 365 -14.71 6.15 -15.69
C PHE A 365 -13.96 6.83 -16.84
N GLY A 366 -12.66 7.10 -16.66
CA GLY A 366 -11.93 7.92 -17.64
C GLY A 366 -10.49 8.27 -17.24
N ASN A 367 -10.07 9.47 -17.62
CA ASN A 367 -8.72 9.95 -17.35
C ASN A 367 -8.52 10.17 -15.84
N GLY A 368 -7.57 9.44 -15.24
CA GLY A 368 -7.29 9.53 -13.81
C GLY A 368 -6.90 10.93 -13.30
N LEU A 369 -6.47 11.84 -14.18
CA LEU A 369 -6.20 13.22 -13.77
C LEU A 369 -7.45 14.10 -13.62
N ASP A 370 -8.63 13.68 -14.05
CA ASP A 370 -9.86 14.44 -13.86
C ASP A 370 -10.46 14.15 -12.46
N GLU A 371 -10.68 15.19 -11.66
CA GLU A 371 -11.21 15.10 -10.28
C GLU A 371 -12.64 14.53 -10.24
N LYS A 372 -13.34 14.49 -11.37
CA LYS A 372 -14.69 13.91 -11.49
C LYS A 372 -14.69 12.41 -11.77
N ILE A 373 -13.53 11.82 -12.04
CA ILE A 373 -13.40 10.40 -12.39
C ILE A 373 -13.14 9.57 -11.13
N SER A 374 -13.83 8.44 -11.02
CA SER A 374 -13.76 7.54 -9.87
C SER A 374 -13.14 6.18 -10.21
N ALA A 375 -12.83 5.91 -11.49
CA ALA A 375 -12.04 4.75 -11.92
C ALA A 375 -11.26 4.99 -13.24
N GLY A 376 -10.08 4.35 -13.35
CA GLY A 376 -9.08 4.59 -14.41
C GLY A 376 -8.67 3.32 -15.19
N PRO A 377 -7.64 3.39 -16.04
CA PRO A 377 -7.14 2.21 -16.76
C PRO A 377 -6.44 1.22 -15.81
N LEU A 378 -6.19 0.01 -16.31
CA LEU A 378 -5.26 -0.92 -15.68
C LEU A 378 -3.80 -0.46 -15.87
N VAL A 379 -2.93 -0.86 -14.96
CA VAL A 379 -1.55 -0.35 -14.85
C VAL A 379 -0.67 -0.64 -16.08
N SER A 380 -0.93 -1.74 -16.81
CA SER A 380 -0.07 -2.17 -17.92
C SER A 380 -0.79 -3.01 -18.96
N LYS A 381 -0.17 -3.15 -20.13
CA LYS A 381 -0.66 -4.06 -21.18
C LYS A 381 -0.71 -5.51 -20.72
N GLY A 382 0.29 -5.99 -19.97
CA GLY A 382 0.30 -7.35 -19.45
C GLY A 382 -0.88 -7.62 -18.53
N GLN A 383 -1.23 -6.66 -17.67
CA GLN A 383 -2.40 -6.75 -16.80
C GLN A 383 -3.70 -6.69 -17.62
N TYR A 384 -3.78 -5.80 -18.60
CA TYR A 384 -4.92 -5.70 -19.53
C TYR A 384 -5.18 -7.02 -20.27
N ASP A 385 -4.15 -7.61 -20.88
CA ASP A 385 -4.26 -8.86 -21.62
C ASP A 385 -4.67 -10.02 -20.69
N ARG A 386 -4.13 -10.05 -19.46
CA ARG A 386 -4.54 -11.02 -18.42
C ARG A 386 -6.02 -10.91 -18.09
N VAL A 387 -6.51 -9.70 -17.79
CA VAL A 387 -7.92 -9.48 -17.42
C VAL A 387 -8.86 -9.85 -18.56
N TRP A 388 -8.54 -9.47 -19.80
CA TRP A 388 -9.32 -9.91 -20.96
C TRP A 388 -9.32 -11.43 -21.15
N GLY A 389 -8.20 -12.09 -20.87
CA GLY A 389 -8.14 -13.56 -20.86
C GLY A 389 -9.16 -14.19 -19.90
N PHE A 390 -9.37 -13.60 -18.72
CA PHE A 390 -10.40 -14.05 -17.78
C PHE A 390 -11.83 -13.75 -18.25
N ILE A 391 -12.07 -12.57 -18.81
CA ILE A 391 -13.39 -12.21 -19.35
C ILE A 391 -13.80 -13.19 -20.46
N GLU A 392 -12.89 -13.53 -21.37
CA GLU A 392 -13.18 -14.49 -22.44
C GLU A 392 -13.37 -15.92 -21.91
N SER A 393 -12.58 -16.36 -20.92
CA SER A 393 -12.78 -17.65 -20.26
C SER A 393 -14.14 -17.73 -19.55
N GLY A 394 -14.59 -16.67 -18.87
CA GLY A 394 -15.92 -16.61 -18.26
C GLY A 394 -17.05 -16.84 -19.26
N LYS A 395 -16.97 -16.18 -20.44
CA LYS A 395 -17.94 -16.38 -21.53
C LYS A 395 -17.89 -17.81 -22.08
N GLN A 396 -16.69 -18.36 -22.30
CA GLN A 396 -16.49 -19.71 -22.84
C GLN A 396 -16.97 -20.80 -21.89
N GLU A 397 -16.84 -20.61 -20.59
CA GLU A 397 -17.29 -21.54 -19.55
C GLU A 397 -18.81 -21.45 -19.28
N GLY A 398 -19.50 -20.52 -19.94
CA GLY A 398 -20.96 -20.41 -19.95
C GLY A 398 -21.55 -19.43 -18.93
N ALA A 399 -20.74 -18.57 -18.31
CA ALA A 399 -21.26 -17.50 -17.47
C ALA A 399 -21.92 -16.41 -18.32
N LYS A 400 -22.94 -15.75 -17.79
CA LYS A 400 -23.68 -14.70 -18.49
C LYS A 400 -23.13 -13.32 -18.13
N VAL A 401 -22.85 -12.48 -19.12
CA VAL A 401 -22.44 -11.09 -18.90
C VAL A 401 -23.69 -10.23 -18.63
N ALA A 402 -23.77 -9.64 -17.44
CA ALA A 402 -24.84 -8.72 -17.07
C ALA A 402 -24.53 -7.26 -17.46
N VAL A 403 -23.25 -6.86 -17.40
CA VAL A 403 -22.73 -5.55 -17.86
C VAL A 403 -21.25 -5.70 -18.23
N GLY A 404 -20.74 -4.81 -19.09
CA GLY A 404 -19.34 -4.79 -19.50
C GLY A 404 -18.98 -5.87 -20.52
N GLY A 405 -17.82 -6.49 -20.37
CA GLY A 405 -17.37 -7.62 -21.18
C GLY A 405 -17.10 -7.29 -22.66
N THR A 406 -17.04 -6.01 -23.04
CA THR A 406 -16.79 -5.55 -24.40
C THR A 406 -15.59 -4.61 -24.44
N LYS A 407 -14.70 -4.79 -25.42
CA LYS A 407 -13.50 -3.95 -25.55
C LYS A 407 -13.88 -2.55 -26.00
N ARG A 408 -13.35 -1.53 -25.30
CA ARG A 408 -13.40 -0.13 -25.74
C ARG A 408 -12.56 0.06 -27.00
N SER A 409 -12.96 1.00 -27.85
CA SER A 409 -12.10 1.54 -28.90
C SER A 409 -11.22 2.66 -28.33
N GLY A 410 -10.04 2.89 -28.92
CA GLY A 410 -9.14 3.98 -28.53
C GLY A 410 -7.87 3.54 -27.80
N LYS A 411 -7.24 4.49 -27.10
CA LYS A 411 -5.96 4.33 -26.41
C LYS A 411 -6.15 4.10 -24.91
N GLY A 412 -5.16 3.48 -24.27
CA GLY A 412 -5.14 3.20 -22.83
C GLY A 412 -5.63 1.79 -22.50
N PHE A 413 -5.22 1.29 -21.34
CA PHE A 413 -5.49 -0.07 -20.88
C PHE A 413 -6.81 -0.17 -20.11
N PHE A 414 -7.88 0.37 -20.69
CA PHE A 414 -9.18 0.46 -20.05
C PHE A 414 -9.97 -0.85 -20.16
N VAL A 415 -10.47 -1.33 -19.02
CA VAL A 415 -11.43 -2.44 -18.94
C VAL A 415 -12.66 -1.94 -18.21
N ASP A 416 -13.82 -2.03 -18.86
CA ASP A 416 -15.09 -1.68 -18.23
C ASP A 416 -15.42 -2.66 -17.10
N PRO A 417 -15.98 -2.17 -15.98
CA PRO A 417 -16.57 -3.03 -14.98
C PRO A 417 -17.46 -4.09 -15.60
N THR A 418 -17.15 -5.35 -15.33
CA THR A 418 -17.79 -6.51 -15.95
C THR A 418 -18.39 -7.37 -14.86
N ILE A 419 -19.70 -7.62 -14.93
CA ILE A 419 -20.39 -8.50 -13.98
C ILE A 419 -20.83 -9.76 -14.72
N PHE A 420 -20.42 -10.90 -14.20
CA PHE A 420 -20.89 -12.21 -14.59
C PHE A 420 -21.95 -12.73 -13.61
N THR A 421 -23.05 -13.28 -14.14
CA THR A 421 -24.05 -14.06 -13.41
C THR A 421 -24.06 -15.50 -13.93
N ASP A 422 -24.93 -16.34 -13.39
CA ASP A 422 -25.06 -17.76 -13.78
C ASP A 422 -23.72 -18.53 -13.65
N ILE A 423 -22.95 -18.17 -12.61
CA ILE A 423 -21.63 -18.73 -12.36
C ILE A 423 -21.71 -20.13 -11.74
N ARG A 424 -20.69 -20.95 -11.97
CA ARG A 424 -20.49 -22.23 -11.28
C ARG A 424 -19.19 -22.22 -10.47
N PRO A 425 -19.11 -22.93 -9.34
CA PRO A 425 -17.91 -22.97 -8.50
C PRO A 425 -16.65 -23.44 -9.23
N ASP A 426 -16.79 -24.24 -10.28
CA ASP A 426 -15.67 -24.79 -11.02
C ASP A 426 -14.99 -23.80 -11.97
N MET A 427 -15.67 -22.70 -12.31
CA MET A 427 -15.23 -21.72 -13.29
C MET A 427 -13.96 -20.98 -12.87
N LYS A 428 -13.13 -20.65 -13.85
CA LYS A 428 -11.87 -19.94 -13.64
C LYS A 428 -12.08 -18.55 -13.04
N ILE A 429 -13.10 -17.82 -13.52
CA ILE A 429 -13.46 -16.49 -13.00
C ILE A 429 -13.94 -16.52 -11.54
N VAL A 430 -14.32 -17.69 -11.02
CA VAL A 430 -14.70 -17.90 -9.62
C VAL A 430 -13.49 -18.32 -8.78
N LYS A 431 -12.62 -19.20 -9.30
CA LYS A 431 -11.48 -19.75 -8.54
C LYS A 431 -10.27 -18.83 -8.45
N GLU A 432 -9.95 -18.12 -9.53
CA GLU A 432 -8.68 -17.42 -9.67
C GLU A 432 -8.81 -15.90 -9.51
N GLU A 433 -7.79 -15.29 -8.94
CA GLU A 433 -7.65 -13.84 -8.84
C GLU A 433 -7.44 -13.21 -10.23
N ILE A 434 -8.36 -12.32 -10.60
CA ILE A 434 -8.36 -11.62 -11.90
C ILE A 434 -7.50 -10.35 -11.82
N PHE A 435 -7.64 -9.60 -10.72
CA PHE A 435 -6.97 -8.31 -10.48
C PHE A 435 -7.33 -7.23 -11.51
N GLY A 436 -8.64 -7.09 -11.72
CA GLY A 436 -9.29 -6.13 -12.61
C GLY A 436 -10.77 -6.02 -12.23
N PRO A 437 -11.56 -5.14 -12.86
CA PRO A 437 -12.91 -4.81 -12.42
C PRO A 437 -13.92 -5.85 -12.93
N VAL A 438 -13.73 -7.13 -12.55
CA VAL A 438 -14.52 -8.28 -13.00
C VAL A 438 -15.11 -9.00 -11.80
N LEU A 439 -16.44 -9.00 -11.70
CA LEU A 439 -17.20 -9.58 -10.61
C LEU A 439 -17.92 -10.86 -11.05
N ALA A 440 -17.82 -11.91 -10.24
CA ALA A 440 -18.65 -13.10 -10.35
C ALA A 440 -19.79 -13.04 -9.31
N VAL A 441 -21.05 -13.12 -9.75
CA VAL A 441 -22.24 -13.10 -8.88
C VAL A 441 -22.95 -14.45 -8.94
N GLY A 442 -23.11 -15.08 -7.78
CA GLY A 442 -23.78 -16.36 -7.59
C GLY A 442 -24.92 -16.30 -6.59
N ILE A 443 -25.59 -17.44 -6.41
CA ILE A 443 -26.76 -17.61 -5.54
C ILE A 443 -26.43 -18.57 -4.39
N PHE A 444 -27.07 -18.37 -3.25
CA PHE A 444 -27.19 -19.38 -2.18
C PHE A 444 -28.62 -19.41 -1.61
N LYS A 445 -29.01 -20.48 -0.94
CA LYS A 445 -30.34 -20.63 -0.31
C LYS A 445 -30.29 -20.59 1.21
N THR A 446 -29.19 -21.07 1.82
CA THR A 446 -29.05 -21.18 3.27
C THR A 446 -27.79 -20.51 3.78
N GLU A 447 -27.78 -20.13 5.06
CA GLU A 447 -26.59 -19.57 5.73
C GLU A 447 -25.38 -20.53 5.65
N GLU A 448 -25.62 -21.83 5.80
CA GLU A 448 -24.58 -22.86 5.69
C GLU A 448 -24.00 -22.94 4.27
N GLU A 449 -24.86 -22.94 3.25
CA GLU A 449 -24.42 -22.91 1.85
C GLU A 449 -23.61 -21.65 1.53
N ALA A 450 -24.03 -20.49 2.02
CA ALA A 450 -23.30 -19.22 1.84
C ALA A 450 -21.89 -19.30 2.42
N ILE A 451 -21.75 -19.84 3.63
CA ILE A 451 -20.44 -20.03 4.30
C ILE A 451 -19.57 -21.01 3.51
N ASN A 452 -20.14 -22.12 3.05
CA ASN A 452 -19.40 -23.13 2.28
C ASN A 452 -18.89 -22.56 0.95
N LEU A 453 -19.75 -21.86 0.19
CA LEU A 453 -19.35 -21.19 -1.05
C LEU A 453 -18.29 -20.11 -0.80
N ALA A 454 -18.44 -19.31 0.25
CA ALA A 454 -17.47 -18.29 0.62
C ALA A 454 -16.09 -18.87 0.93
N ASN A 455 -16.05 -19.97 1.69
CA ASN A 455 -14.82 -20.62 2.13
C ASN A 455 -14.22 -21.59 1.08
N ASP A 456 -14.96 -21.97 0.04
CA ASP A 456 -14.48 -22.81 -1.08
C ASP A 456 -13.51 -22.05 -2.00
N THR A 457 -12.32 -21.80 -1.45
CA THR A 457 -11.22 -21.12 -2.12
C THR A 457 -9.92 -21.42 -1.38
N SER A 458 -8.80 -21.37 -2.11
CA SER A 458 -7.45 -21.46 -1.53
C SER A 458 -7.01 -20.14 -0.85
N TYR A 459 -7.75 -19.05 -1.09
CA TYR A 459 -7.49 -17.71 -0.56
C TYR A 459 -8.23 -17.45 0.76
N GLY A 460 -7.90 -16.37 1.45
CA GLY A 460 -8.55 -15.99 2.70
C GLY A 460 -8.23 -14.57 3.17
N LEU A 461 -8.17 -13.59 2.26
CA LEU A 461 -7.74 -12.23 2.59
C LEU A 461 -8.88 -11.41 3.23
N GLY A 462 -9.86 -11.00 2.43
CA GLY A 462 -11.02 -10.25 2.86
C GLY A 462 -12.33 -11.05 2.72
N ALA A 463 -13.39 -10.56 3.35
CA ALA A 463 -14.76 -10.96 3.09
C ALA A 463 -15.74 -9.83 3.43
N GLY A 464 -16.80 -9.71 2.65
CA GLY A 464 -17.92 -8.80 2.87
C GLY A 464 -19.14 -9.53 3.42
N LEU A 465 -19.90 -8.88 4.31
CA LEU A 465 -21.13 -9.44 4.88
C LEU A 465 -22.21 -8.38 5.07
N HIS A 466 -23.37 -8.60 4.45
CA HIS A 466 -24.55 -7.75 4.58
C HIS A 466 -25.76 -8.55 5.08
N SER A 467 -26.20 -8.21 6.29
CA SER A 467 -27.44 -8.67 6.92
C SER A 467 -27.79 -7.71 8.05
N ASN A 468 -29.09 -7.54 8.32
CA ASN A 468 -29.58 -6.76 9.46
C ASN A 468 -29.79 -7.65 10.72
N ASP A 469 -29.58 -8.96 10.62
CA ASP A 469 -29.58 -9.85 11.78
C ASP A 469 -28.18 -9.92 12.40
N ALA A 470 -28.03 -9.29 13.58
CA ALA A 470 -26.78 -9.28 14.33
C ALA A 470 -26.30 -10.69 14.71
N ASN A 471 -27.22 -11.62 15.03
CA ASN A 471 -26.84 -12.98 15.39
C ASN A 471 -26.30 -13.74 14.17
N GLN A 472 -26.99 -13.63 13.03
CA GLN A 472 -26.50 -14.16 11.76
C GLN A 472 -25.11 -13.63 11.44
N CYS A 473 -24.91 -12.33 11.62
CA CYS A 473 -23.63 -11.77 11.30
C CYS A 473 -22.49 -12.21 12.20
N MET A 474 -22.73 -12.34 13.50
CA MET A 474 -21.71 -12.87 14.41
C MET A 474 -21.35 -14.32 14.08
N ARG A 475 -22.35 -15.16 13.75
CA ARG A 475 -22.12 -16.55 13.32
C ARG A 475 -21.33 -16.61 12.00
N VAL A 476 -21.79 -15.91 10.98
CA VAL A 476 -21.18 -15.92 9.64
C VAL A 476 -19.78 -15.31 9.67
N ALA A 477 -19.58 -14.14 10.28
CA ALA A 477 -18.26 -13.52 10.40
C ALA A 477 -17.27 -14.42 11.16
N SER A 478 -17.73 -15.15 12.18
CA SER A 478 -16.91 -16.14 12.89
C SER A 478 -16.53 -17.33 12.00
N ALA A 479 -17.46 -17.84 11.19
CA ALA A 479 -17.27 -18.99 10.31
C ALA A 479 -16.45 -18.69 9.03
N LEU A 480 -16.42 -17.43 8.58
CA LEU A 480 -15.65 -17.05 7.38
C LEU A 480 -14.14 -17.23 7.61
N GLU A 481 -13.46 -17.91 6.69
CA GLU A 481 -12.03 -18.16 6.72
C GLU A 481 -11.24 -17.03 6.04
N ALA A 482 -11.53 -15.79 6.42
CA ALA A 482 -10.83 -14.59 5.99
C ALA A 482 -10.07 -13.95 7.16
N GLY A 483 -9.03 -13.17 6.85
CA GLY A 483 -8.30 -12.39 7.84
C GLY A 483 -8.98 -11.07 8.19
N THR A 484 -9.75 -10.48 7.26
CA THR A 484 -10.61 -9.32 7.52
C THR A 484 -12.04 -9.59 7.06
N VAL A 485 -13.04 -9.33 7.90
CA VAL A 485 -14.47 -9.38 7.57
C VAL A 485 -15.08 -8.00 7.83
N ASN A 486 -15.58 -7.32 6.81
CA ASN A 486 -16.15 -5.96 6.92
C ASN A 486 -17.33 -5.74 5.95
N GLN A 487 -17.77 -4.48 5.74
CA GLN A 487 -18.77 -4.16 4.73
C GLN A 487 -18.17 -4.27 3.32
N TYR A 488 -17.12 -3.48 3.02
CA TYR A 488 -16.05 -3.81 2.07
C TYR A 488 -14.99 -2.69 2.07
N ASN A 489 -13.70 -3.02 1.85
CA ASN A 489 -12.59 -2.07 1.60
C ASN A 489 -12.35 -0.93 2.62
N THR A 490 -13.03 -0.93 3.77
CA THR A 490 -12.75 0.00 4.87
C THR A 490 -11.67 -0.59 5.79
N LEU A 491 -10.44 -0.11 5.63
CA LEU A 491 -9.33 -0.45 6.49
C LEU A 491 -8.99 0.72 7.40
N VAL A 492 -8.60 0.41 8.63
CA VAL A 492 -8.12 1.41 9.59
C VAL A 492 -6.77 0.98 10.11
N THR A 493 -5.86 1.93 10.26
CA THR A 493 -4.45 1.65 10.56
C THR A 493 -4.24 0.84 11.85
N ASN A 494 -5.09 1.07 12.86
CA ASN A 494 -5.01 0.44 14.17
C ASN A 494 -5.66 -0.95 14.24
N VAL A 495 -6.27 -1.44 13.16
CA VAL A 495 -6.82 -2.79 13.09
C VAL A 495 -5.90 -3.68 12.25
N PRO A 496 -5.53 -4.87 12.75
CA PRO A 496 -4.68 -5.79 12.00
C PRO A 496 -5.32 -6.18 10.67
N PHE A 497 -4.46 -6.45 9.70
CA PHE A 497 -4.84 -6.94 8.39
C PHE A 497 -3.83 -8.01 7.99
N GLY A 498 -4.30 -9.01 7.27
CA GLY A 498 -3.52 -10.12 6.75
C GLY A 498 -4.44 -11.20 6.20
N GLY A 499 -3.87 -12.24 5.59
CA GLY A 499 -4.66 -13.32 4.99
C GLY A 499 -4.77 -14.57 5.85
N LYS A 500 -5.69 -15.47 5.51
CA LYS A 500 -5.64 -16.88 5.90
C LYS A 500 -5.25 -17.73 4.68
N LYS A 501 -5.00 -19.02 4.89
CA LYS A 501 -4.68 -19.98 3.81
C LYS A 501 -3.53 -19.47 2.92
N GLN A 502 -3.71 -19.46 1.60
CA GLN A 502 -2.69 -18.99 0.65
C GLN A 502 -2.67 -17.46 0.45
N SER A 503 -3.58 -16.71 1.08
CA SER A 503 -3.49 -15.24 1.15
C SER A 503 -2.53 -14.77 2.25
N VAL A 504 -2.27 -15.64 3.23
CA VAL A 504 -1.16 -15.75 4.21
C VAL A 504 -1.48 -15.61 5.72
N ASN A 505 -1.67 -16.77 6.37
CA ASN A 505 -1.40 -17.18 7.76
C ASN A 505 -1.43 -16.18 8.94
N THR A 506 -2.25 -15.14 8.91
CA THR A 506 -2.61 -14.41 10.13
C THR A 506 -3.35 -15.33 11.10
N SER A 507 -2.98 -15.27 12.38
CA SER A 507 -3.77 -15.87 13.47
C SER A 507 -4.85 -14.92 13.99
N VAL A 508 -4.83 -13.66 13.55
CA VAL A 508 -5.72 -12.60 14.03
C VAL A 508 -6.74 -12.25 12.95
N LYS A 509 -8.02 -12.49 13.24
CA LYS A 509 -9.13 -12.05 12.39
C LYS A 509 -9.60 -10.66 12.82
N ALA A 510 -9.62 -9.71 11.90
CA ALA A 510 -10.29 -8.43 12.07
C ALA A 510 -11.76 -8.55 11.64
N VAL A 511 -12.69 -8.13 12.50
CA VAL A 511 -14.12 -8.05 12.18
C VAL A 511 -14.57 -6.61 12.39
N HIS A 512 -15.02 -5.97 11.32
CA HIS A 512 -15.56 -4.61 11.37
C HIS A 512 -17.07 -4.71 11.22
N TRP A 513 -17.78 -4.34 12.28
CA TRP A 513 -19.22 -4.26 12.26
C TRP A 513 -19.66 -2.81 12.04
N ASN A 514 -20.44 -2.58 11.00
CA ASN A 514 -20.99 -1.27 10.69
C ASN A 514 -22.37 -1.12 11.35
N PHE A 515 -22.51 -0.17 12.28
CA PHE A 515 -23.76 0.13 12.98
C PHE A 515 -24.57 1.28 12.35
N GLY A 516 -24.08 1.93 11.29
CA GLY A 516 -24.77 3.08 10.68
C GLY A 516 -24.01 3.90 9.63
N GLU A 517 -22.75 3.58 9.34
CA GLU A 517 -22.01 4.15 8.21
C GLU A 517 -22.71 3.80 6.89
N LYS A 518 -22.95 4.83 6.08
CA LYS A 518 -23.49 4.68 4.73
C LYS A 518 -22.43 5.10 3.75
N LEU A 519 -22.28 4.31 2.70
CA LEU A 519 -21.47 4.66 1.55
C LEU A 519 -22.28 5.54 0.61
N ASP A 520 -21.87 6.80 0.50
CA ASP A 520 -22.28 7.69 -0.58
C ASP A 520 -21.72 7.15 -1.91
N TRP A 521 -22.56 7.10 -2.94
CA TRP A 521 -22.19 6.52 -4.24
C TRP A 521 -22.69 7.38 -5.41
N PRO A 522 -21.87 7.60 -6.46
CA PRO A 522 -20.47 7.18 -6.59
C PRO A 522 -19.49 7.97 -5.70
N LEU A 523 -18.27 7.44 -5.50
CA LEU A 523 -17.18 8.04 -4.71
C LEU A 523 -16.62 9.35 -5.29
#